data_AF-A0A7V3MK67-F1
#
_entry.id   AF-A0A7V3MK67-F1
#
_cell.length_a   1.000
_cell.length_b   1.000
_cell.length_c   1.000
_cell.angle_alpha   90.00
_cell.angle_beta   90.00
_cell.angle_gamma   90.00
#
_symmetry.space_group_name_H-M   'P 1'
#
loop_
_entity.id
_entity.type
_entity.pdbx_description
1 polymer ?
#
loop_
_entity_poly.entity_id
_entity_poly.type
_entity_poly.pdbx_seq_one_letter_code
_entity_poly.pdbx_strand_id
1 'polypeptide(L)' 'MSISMERFGAQGQYVTYDPFARAVSRIAIFQLQCRCCGYEPEDSVVPPKVCPKCGAESFERFARPGSILENANRY' A
#
# COMPACT_ATOMS: atom_id res chain seq x y z
N MET A 1 47.46 17.86 20.67
CA MET A 1 46.75 17.16 19.58
C MET A 1 45.36 16.83 20.08
N SER A 2 44.31 17.50 19.60
CA SER A 2 42.93 17.18 19.93
C SER A 2 42.23 16.68 18.68
N ILE A 3 41.82 15.41 18.70
CA ILE A 3 41.04 14.79 17.63
C ILE A 3 39.62 15.35 17.73
N SER A 4 39.20 16.15 16.75
CA SER A 4 37.82 16.61 16.61
C SER A 4 37.01 15.52 15.92
N MET A 5 36.04 14.91 16.60
CA MET A 5 35.05 14.02 15.98
C MET A 5 33.89 14.88 15.46
N GLU A 6 33.64 14.83 14.15
CA GLU A 6 32.44 15.41 13.55
C GLU A 6 31.20 14.66 14.06
N ARG A 7 30.13 15.41 14.37
CA ARG A 7 28.87 14.84 14.86
C ARG A 7 28.18 14.08 13.72
N PHE A 8 28.53 12.81 13.57
CA PHE A 8 27.84 11.92 12.66
C PHE A 8 26.41 11.65 13.17
N GLY A 9 25.43 12.00 12.34
CA GLY A 9 24.18 11.24 12.26
C GLY A 9 23.09 11.62 13.25
N ALA A 10 22.39 12.71 12.95
CA ALA A 10 20.92 12.82 12.93
C ALA A 10 20.61 14.32 12.87
N GLN A 11 20.22 14.84 11.71
CA GLN A 11 19.79 16.23 11.54
C GLN A 11 18.41 16.44 12.21
N GLY A 12 18.32 16.27 13.54
CA GLY A 12 17.08 16.43 14.30
C GLY A 12 16.04 15.33 14.10
N GLN A 13 16.36 14.27 13.36
CA GLN A 13 15.42 13.22 13.02
C GLN A 13 15.65 12.00 13.92
N TYR A 14 14.94 11.97 15.05
CA TYR A 14 14.92 10.86 15.97
C TYR A 14 13.90 9.83 15.45
N VAL A 15 14.36 8.62 15.16
CA VAL A 15 13.45 7.52 14.80
C VAL A 15 12.72 7.10 16.07
N THR A 16 11.51 7.60 16.27
CA THR A 16 10.67 7.21 17.40
C THR A 16 10.07 5.83 17.09
N TYR A 17 10.51 4.81 17.84
CA TYR A 17 9.88 3.50 17.80
C TYR A 17 8.56 3.56 18.58
N ASP A 18 7.44 3.47 17.87
CA ASP A 18 6.12 3.32 18.48
C ASP A 18 5.66 1.86 18.32
N PRO A 19 5.72 1.03 19.40
CA PRO A 19 5.27 -0.36 19.34
C PRO A 19 3.76 -0.51 19.12
N PHE A 20 3.00 0.58 19.28
CA PHE A 20 1.55 0.62 19.08
C PHE A 20 1.13 1.29 17.77
N ALA A 21 2.08 1.74 16.96
CA ALA A 21 1.83 2.13 15.58
C ALA A 21 1.44 0.89 14.76
N ARG A 22 0.22 0.39 14.98
CA ARG A 22 -0.39 -0.60 14.12
C ARG A 22 -0.54 0.07 12.76
N ALA A 23 0.21 -0.42 11.78
CA ALA A 23 -0.05 -0.10 10.39
C ALA A 23 -1.53 -0.40 10.16
N VAL A 24 -2.33 0.64 9.96
CA VAL A 24 -3.75 0.49 9.66
C VAL A 24 -3.79 -0.02 8.22
N SER A 25 -3.61 -1.33 8.04
CA SER A 25 -3.79 -2.01 6.76
C SER A 25 -5.26 -1.84 6.40
N ARG A 26 -5.57 -0.81 5.62
CA ARG A 26 -6.91 -0.67 5.04
C ARG A 26 -7.00 -1.73 3.96
N ILE A 27 -7.50 -2.91 4.32
CA ILE A 27 -7.79 -3.96 3.35
C ILE A 27 -8.96 -3.44 2.51
N ALA A 28 -8.66 -3.04 1.27
CA ALA A 28 -9.68 -2.71 0.30
C ALA A 28 -10.48 -3.98 0.01
N ILE A 29 -11.77 -3.99 0.40
CA ILE A 29 -12.65 -5.15 0.18
C ILE A 29 -12.78 -5.47 -1.31
N PHE A 30 -12.78 -4.42 -2.13
CA PHE A 30 -12.84 -4.48 -3.58
C PHE A 30 -11.45 -4.29 -4.18
N GLN A 31 -11.06 -5.25 -5.03
CA GLN A 31 -9.88 -5.18 -5.88
C GLN A 31 -10.29 -4.87 -7.32
N LEU A 32 -9.36 -4.31 -8.08
CA LEU A 32 -9.50 -4.04 -9.49
C LEU A 32 -8.70 -5.07 -10.29
N GLN A 33 -9.25 -5.52 -11.42
CA GLN A 33 -8.55 -6.38 -12.37
C GLN A 33 -8.79 -5.88 -13.79
N CYS A 34 -7.75 -5.89 -14.63
CA CYS A 34 -7.88 -5.64 -16.06
C CYS A 34 -8.55 -6.84 -16.73
N ARG A 35 -9.67 -6.63 -17.44
CA ARG A 35 -10.41 -7.71 -18.12
C ARG A 35 -9.65 -8.34 -19.29
N CYS A 36 -8.66 -7.64 -19.85
CA CYS A 36 -7.90 -8.16 -20.99
C CYS A 36 -6.69 -9.01 -20.59
N CYS A 37 -6.01 -8.66 -19.49
CA CYS A 37 -4.72 -9.28 -19.15
C CYS A 37 -4.59 -9.75 -17.69
N GLY A 38 -5.62 -9.55 -16.88
CA GLY A 38 -5.64 -9.95 -15.46
C GLY A 38 -4.73 -9.11 -14.56
N TYR A 39 -4.25 -7.94 -15.02
CA TYR A 39 -3.42 -7.07 -14.16
C TYR A 39 -4.23 -6.51 -13.00
N GLU A 40 -3.70 -6.66 -11.79
CA GLU A 40 -4.32 -6.24 -10.53
C GLU A 40 -3.42 -5.18 -9.86
N PRO A 41 -3.86 -3.91 -9.78
CA PRO A 41 -3.15 -2.90 -9.01
C PRO A 41 -3.29 -3.17 -7.50
N GLU A 42 -2.17 -3.24 -6.81
CA GLU A 42 -2.11 -3.31 -5.35
C GLU A 42 -2.63 -1.97 -4.78
N ASP A 43 -3.72 -2.03 -4.01
CA ASP A 43 -4.31 -0.91 -3.25
C ASP A 43 -4.99 0.23 -4.04
N SER A 44 -5.27 0.08 -5.34
CA SER A 44 -6.07 1.07 -6.05
C SER A 44 -7.57 0.74 -5.99
N VAL A 45 -8.38 1.66 -5.45
CA VAL A 45 -9.86 1.61 -5.53
C VAL A 45 -10.35 2.30 -6.83
N VAL A 46 -9.53 3.20 -7.35
CA VAL A 46 -9.77 3.94 -8.58
C VAL A 46 -9.02 3.23 -9.72
N PRO A 47 -9.71 2.88 -10.82
CA PRO A 47 -9.05 2.31 -11.97
C PRO A 47 -8.20 3.37 -12.67
N PRO A 48 -6.97 3.04 -13.10
CA PRO A 48 -6.24 3.89 -14.03
C PRO A 48 -7.00 3.94 -15.36
N LYS A 49 -6.83 5.03 -16.14
CA LYS A 49 -7.48 5.16 -17.45
C LYS A 49 -7.08 4.04 -18.41
N VAL A 50 -5.83 3.59 -18.31
CA VAL A 50 -5.22 2.61 -19.22
C VAL A 50 -4.42 1.60 -18.39
N CYS A 51 -4.52 0.32 -18.75
CA CYS A 51 -3.75 -0.74 -18.12
C CYS A 51 -2.25 -0.59 -18.45
N PRO A 52 -1.35 -0.56 -17.44
CA PRO A 52 0.09 -0.43 -17.69
C PRO A 52 0.69 -1.66 -18.38
N LYS A 53 -0.02 -2.80 -18.37
CA LYS A 53 0.47 -4.07 -18.94
C LYS A 53 0.05 -4.28 -20.39
N CYS A 54 -1.20 -3.98 -20.74
CA CYS A 54 -1.76 -4.28 -22.06
C CYS A 54 -2.34 -3.09 -22.81
N GLY A 55 -2.39 -1.90 -22.21
CA GLY A 55 -2.99 -0.72 -22.84
C GLY A 55 -4.52 -0.74 -22.91
N ALA A 56 -5.21 -1.73 -22.34
CA ALA A 56 -6.66 -1.77 -22.34
C ALA A 56 -7.26 -0.77 -21.34
N GLU A 57 -8.45 -0.27 -21.64
CA GLU A 57 -9.21 0.67 -20.80
C GLU A 57 -10.31 -0.05 -19.99
N SER A 58 -10.33 -1.39 -20.04
CA SER A 58 -11.36 -2.21 -19.41
C SER A 58 -10.89 -2.78 -18.08
N PHE A 59 -11.55 -2.35 -17.01
CA PHE A 59 -11.32 -2.84 -15.65
C PHE A 59 -12.63 -3.36 -15.04
N GLU A 60 -12.51 -4.38 -14.21
CA GLU A 60 -13.59 -4.89 -13.38
C GLU A 60 -13.23 -4.81 -11.90
N ARG A 61 -14.27 -4.66 -11.08
CA ARG A 61 -14.15 -4.66 -9.63
C ARG A 61 -14.71 -5.97 -9.10
N PHE A 62 -13.96 -6.62 -8.22
CA PHE A 62 -14.39 -7.86 -7.59
C PHE A 62 -14.00 -7.85 -6.11
N ALA A 63 -14.76 -8.58 -5.30
CA ALA A 63 -14.41 -8.81 -3.90
C ALA A 63 -13.58 -10.09 -3.82
N ARG A 64 -12.39 -10.02 -3.22
CA ARG A 64 -11.58 -11.21 -2.99
C ARG A 64 -12.29 -12.10 -1.96
N PRO A 65 -12.45 -13.41 -2.20
CA PRO A 65 -13.02 -14.32 -1.20
C PRO A 65 -12.27 -14.18 0.14
N GLY A 66 -13.01 -13.94 1.23
CA GLY A 66 -12.43 -13.72 2.56
C GLY A 66 -12.14 -12.26 2.93
N SER A 67 -12.04 -11.33 1.97
CA SER A 67 -11.72 -9.91 2.26
C SER A 67 -12.79 -9.21 3.12
N ILE A 68 -14.04 -9.67 3.02
CA ILE A 68 -15.15 -9.18 3.85
C ILE A 68 -14.96 -9.59 5.32
N LEU A 69 -14.55 -10.84 5.58
CA LEU A 69 -14.31 -11.35 6.93
C LEU A 69 -13.06 -10.72 7.56
N GLU A 70 -12.02 -10.50 6.75
CA GLU A 70 -10.82 -9.78 7.18
C GLU A 70 -11.13 -8.33 7.58
N ASN A 71 -12.07 -7.68 6.88
CA ASN A 71 -12.54 -6.35 7.23
C ASN A 71 -13.52 -6.35 8.43
N ALA A 72 -14.25 -7.45 8.66
CA ALA A 72 -15.24 -7.56 9.74
C ALA A 72 -14.63 -7.54 11.15
N ASN A 73 -13.39 -8.01 11.33
CA ASN A 73 -12.67 -7.97 12.62
C ASN A 73 -12.25 -6.55 13.07
N ARG A 74 -12.79 -5.51 12.43
CA ARG A 74 -12.40 -4.11 12.65
C ARG A 74 -13.36 -3.34 13.56
N TYR A 75 -14.56 -3.86 13.83
CA TYR A 75 -15.59 -3.22 14.66
C TYR A 75 -15.90 -4.04 15.91
#